data_AF-A0A1C5U367-F1
#
_entry.id   AF-A0A1C5U367-F1
#
_cell.length_a   1.000
_cell.length_b   1.000
_cell.length_c   1.000
_cell.angle_alpha   90.00
_cell.angle_beta   90.00
_cell.angle_gamma   90.00
#
_symmetry.space_group_name_H-M   'P 1'
#
loop_
_entity.id
_entity.type
_entity.pdbx_description
1 polymer ?
#
loop_
_entity_poly.entity_id
_entity_poly.type
_entity_poly.pdbx_seq_one_letter_code
_entity_poly.pdbx_strand_id
1 'polypeptide(L)'
;MDYKYIEQLLERYWNCETSVEEEQILRIFFQQKELPAHLRRYRSLFTYQKEAGEMKLGEDFDKRVLAEIERPVVKARRLTLHTRFMPLFKAAAMMILLFTLGGVVKHAAGDDGASGIVYVHDQFENRQADPQVAYEGDSVRTLMKETSPKPRLEENNNR
;
A
#
# COMPACT_ATOMS: atom_id res chain seq x y z
N MET A 1 50.38 20.84 -40.55
CA MET A 1 50.84 21.08 -39.17
C MET A 1 52.35 20.90 -39.14
N ASP A 2 53.07 21.76 -38.43
CA ASP A 2 54.53 21.65 -38.31
C ASP A 2 54.87 20.57 -37.27
N TYR A 3 55.70 19.59 -37.64
CA TYR A 3 56.12 18.52 -36.75
C TYR A 3 56.94 19.05 -35.57
N LYS A 4 57.70 20.14 -35.77
CA LYS A 4 58.48 20.78 -34.70
C LYS A 4 57.60 21.32 -33.58
N TYR A 5 56.44 21.85 -33.94
CA TYR A 5 55.48 22.35 -32.96
C TYR A 5 54.88 21.22 -32.13
N ILE A 6 54.53 20.10 -32.77
CA ILE A 6 54.03 18.91 -32.06
C ILE A 6 55.08 18.33 -31.10
N GLU A 7 56.35 18.31 -31.50
CA GLU A 7 57.45 17.84 -30.63
C GLU A 7 57.62 18.74 -29.39
N GLN A 8 57.61 20.06 -29.55
CA GLN A 8 57.65 21.00 -28.42
C GLN A 8 56.43 20.84 -27.50
N LEU A 9 55.26 20.63 -28.09
CA LEU A 9 54.03 20.42 -27.35
C LEU A 9 54.06 19.13 -26.55
N LEU A 10 54.69 18.09 -27.11
CA LEU A 10 54.88 16.80 -26.46
C LEU A 10 55.88 16.93 -25.29
N GLU A 11 56.95 17.72 -25.45
CA GLU A 11 57.89 18.04 -24.38
C GLU A 11 57.21 18.75 -23.20
N ARG A 12 56.40 19.77 -23.49
CA ARG A 12 55.59 20.46 -22.48
C ARG A 12 54.54 19.54 -21.86
N TYR A 13 53.95 18.63 -22.64
CA TYR A 13 52.98 17.65 -22.14
C TYR A 13 53.63 16.72 -21.10
N TRP A 14 54.85 16.25 -21.37
CA TRP A 14 55.61 15.45 -20.41
C TRP A 14 55.99 16.22 -19.15
N ASN A 15 56.19 17.53 -19.26
CA ASN A 15 56.42 18.43 -18.12
C ASN A 15 55.12 18.87 -17.42
N CYS A 16 53.95 18.42 -17.87
CA CYS A 16 52.64 18.84 -17.37
C CYS A 16 52.37 20.36 -17.50
N GLU A 17 52.93 21.01 -18.52
CA GLU A 17 52.81 22.46 -18.77
C GLU A 17 51.83 22.81 -19.91
N THR A 18 51.09 21.83 -20.43
CA THR A 18 50.14 22.03 -21.54
C THR A 18 48.78 22.50 -21.06
N SER A 19 48.13 23.34 -21.87
CA SER A 19 46.71 23.68 -21.69
C SER A 19 45.79 22.62 -22.29
N VAL A 20 44.50 22.68 -21.94
CA VAL A 20 43.47 21.77 -22.48
C VAL A 20 43.35 21.90 -24.00
N GLU A 21 43.50 23.11 -24.54
CA GLU A 21 43.44 23.38 -25.98
C GLU A 21 44.63 22.75 -26.71
N GLU A 22 45.82 22.86 -26.12
CA GLU A 22 47.05 22.24 -26.63
C GLU A 22 46.95 20.71 -26.64
N GLU A 23 46.41 20.11 -25.59
CA GLU A 23 46.15 18.67 -25.55
C GLU A 23 45.12 18.22 -26.60
N GLN A 24 44.11 19.05 -26.89
CA GLN A 24 43.17 18.76 -27.97
C GLN A 24 43.88 18.72 -29.33
N ILE A 25 44.84 19.62 -29.58
CA ILE A 25 45.66 19.60 -30.80
C ILE A 25 46.44 18.29 -30.89
N LEU A 26 47.08 17.85 -29.80
CA LEU A 26 47.79 16.56 -29.76
C LEU A 26 46.83 15.40 -30.07
N ARG A 27 45.64 15.37 -29.45
CA ARG A 27 44.63 14.34 -29.71
C ARG A 27 44.18 14.28 -31.16
N ILE A 28 43.90 15.45 -31.76
CA ILE A 28 43.49 15.54 -33.17
C ILE A 28 44.62 15.10 -34.10
N PHE A 29 45.86 15.50 -33.82
CA PHE A 29 47.04 15.12 -34.60
C PHE A 29 47.26 13.61 -34.59
N PHE A 30 47.29 12.97 -33.41
CA PHE A 30 47.51 11.53 -33.28
C PHE A 30 46.33 10.67 -33.77
N GLN A 31 45.17 11.27 -34.03
CA GLN A 31 44.03 10.60 -34.65
C GLN A 31 44.21 10.41 -36.17
N GLN A 32 45.11 11.17 -36.82
CA GLN A 32 45.35 11.09 -38.26
C GLN A 32 46.00 9.75 -38.66
N LYS A 33 45.76 9.30 -39.90
CA LYS A 33 46.30 8.01 -40.40
C LYS A 33 47.79 8.05 -40.73
N GLU A 34 48.30 9.22 -41.13
CA GLU A 34 49.70 9.41 -41.52
C GLU A 34 50.45 10.13 -40.40
N LEU A 35 51.35 9.40 -39.72
CA LEU A 35 52.19 9.92 -38.66
C LEU A 35 53.66 9.56 -38.95
N PRO A 36 54.61 10.47 -38.68
CA PRO A 36 56.04 10.18 -38.74
C PRO A 36 56.41 8.96 -37.87
N ALA A 37 57.41 8.20 -38.31
CA ALA A 37 57.81 6.93 -37.67
C ALA A 37 58.14 7.07 -36.16
N HIS A 38 58.76 8.19 -35.77
CA HIS A 38 59.15 8.45 -34.37
C HIS A 38 57.95 8.85 -33.48
N LEU A 39 56.94 9.53 -34.02
CA LEU A 39 55.73 9.93 -33.27
C LEU A 39 54.71 8.79 -33.16
N ARG A 40 54.75 7.83 -34.10
CA ARG A 40 53.78 6.71 -34.16
C ARG A 40 53.69 5.91 -32.85
N ARG A 41 54.79 5.83 -32.07
CA ARG A 41 54.83 5.15 -30.77
C ARG A 41 53.87 5.77 -29.74
N TYR A 42 53.67 7.08 -29.79
CA TYR A 42 52.86 7.81 -28.81
C TYR A 42 51.36 7.79 -29.13
N ARG A 43 50.97 7.22 -30.26
CA ARG A 43 49.59 7.24 -30.74
C ARG A 43 48.60 6.65 -29.74
N SER A 44 48.95 5.55 -29.08
CA SER A 44 48.06 4.88 -28.11
C SER A 44 47.70 5.77 -26.92
N LEU A 45 48.57 6.70 -26.53
CA LEU A 45 48.34 7.62 -25.41
C LEU A 45 47.17 8.57 -25.68
N PHE A 46 47.02 9.00 -26.94
CA PHE A 46 46.05 10.03 -27.32
C PHE A 46 44.78 9.47 -27.98
N THR A 47 44.76 8.18 -28.32
CA THR A 47 43.62 7.51 -28.99
C THR A 47 42.66 6.82 -28.02
N TYR A 48 43.11 6.47 -26.81
CA TYR A 48 42.32 5.74 -25.82
C TYR A 48 40.98 6.40 -25.52
N GLN A 49 40.90 7.72 -25.42
CA GLN A 49 39.63 8.37 -25.05
C GLN A 49 38.55 8.24 -26.12
N LYS A 50 38.92 8.10 -27.39
CA LYS A 50 37.95 7.83 -28.46
C LYS A 50 37.45 6.40 -28.40
N GLU A 51 38.36 5.45 -28.21
CA GLU A 51 38.04 4.02 -28.09
C GLU A 51 37.23 3.71 -26.82
N ALA A 52 37.61 4.31 -25.69
CA ALA A 52 36.90 4.20 -24.42
C ALA A 52 35.55 4.94 -24.43
N GLY A 53 35.36 5.94 -25.29
CA GLY A 53 34.06 6.59 -25.48
C GLY A 53 32.98 5.67 -26.05
N GLU A 54 33.38 4.58 -26.71
CA GLU A 54 32.46 3.54 -27.17
C GLU A 54 32.01 2.62 -26.01
N MET A 55 32.80 2.53 -24.94
CA MET A 55 32.46 1.81 -23.72
C MET A 55 31.46 2.62 -22.90
N LYS A 56 30.18 2.44 -23.22
CA LYS A 56 29.08 2.98 -22.42
C LYS A 56 28.89 2.16 -21.15
N LEU A 57 28.56 2.82 -20.05
CA LEU A 57 28.12 2.15 -18.84
C LEU A 57 26.75 1.50 -19.09
N GLY A 58 26.45 0.42 -18.36
CA GLY A 58 25.14 -0.21 -18.41
C GLY A 58 24.05 0.74 -17.91
N GLU A 59 22.85 0.64 -18.47
CA GLU A 59 21.70 1.52 -18.18
C GLU A 59 21.31 1.56 -16.69
N ASP A 60 21.69 0.54 -15.92
CA ASP A 60 21.38 0.43 -14.49
C ASP A 60 22.47 1.00 -13.56
N PHE A 61 23.61 1.43 -14.09
CA PHE A 61 24.69 2.00 -13.27
C PHE A 61 24.22 3.25 -12.53
N ASP A 62 23.60 4.18 -13.24
CA ASP A 62 23.11 5.44 -12.66
C ASP A 62 22.08 5.19 -11.56
N LYS A 63 21.15 4.25 -11.77
CA LYS A 63 20.15 3.87 -10.77
C LYS A 63 20.80 3.32 -9.49
N ARG A 64 21.81 2.47 -9.62
CA ARG A 64 22.54 1.89 -8.48
C ARG A 64 23.32 2.95 -7.71
N VAL A 65 24.00 3.85 -8.42
CA VAL A 65 24.78 4.93 -7.81
C VAL A 65 23.86 5.92 -7.10
N LEU A 66 22.75 6.32 -7.73
CA LEU A 66 21.77 7.20 -7.12
C LEU A 66 21.13 6.58 -5.88
N ALA A 67 20.82 5.28 -5.90
CA ALA A 67 20.26 4.59 -4.73
C ALA A 67 21.21 4.58 -3.52
N GLU A 68 22.53 4.54 -3.76
CA GLU A 68 23.53 4.55 -2.68
C GLU A 68 23.79 5.96 -2.13
N ILE A 69 23.74 6.98 -3.01
CA ILE A 69 24.00 8.39 -2.64
C ILE A 69 22.76 9.05 -2.02
N GLU A 70 21.57 8.78 -2.54
CA GLU A 70 20.32 9.31 -2.01
C GLU A 70 19.96 8.57 -0.72
N ARG A 71 20.42 9.11 0.41
CA ARG A 71 19.89 8.73 1.73
C ARG A 71 18.36 8.88 1.68
N PRO A 72 17.58 7.86 2.08
CA PRO A 72 16.13 7.93 1.98
C PRO A 72 15.64 9.12 2.80
N VAL A 73 15.19 10.17 2.11
CA VAL A 73 14.50 11.29 2.73
C VAL A 73 13.14 10.80 3.18
N VAL A 74 13.08 10.21 4.37
CA VAL A 74 11.82 9.88 5.00
C VAL A 74 11.07 11.19 5.23
N LYS A 75 9.99 11.41 4.45
CA LYS A 75 9.06 12.49 4.72
C LYS A 75 8.51 12.25 6.12
N ALA A 76 8.97 13.03 7.08
CA ALA A 76 8.51 12.93 8.46
C ALA A 76 6.99 13.21 8.48
N ARG A 77 6.19 12.15 8.51
CA ARG A 77 4.73 12.27 8.58
C ARG A 77 4.40 12.74 9.98
N ARG A 78 4.06 14.03 10.14
CA ARG A 78 3.58 14.56 11.41
C ARG A 78 2.24 13.90 11.72
N LEU A 79 2.26 12.97 12.67
CA LEU A 79 1.05 12.38 13.22
C LEU A 79 0.43 13.42 14.16
N THR A 80 -0.79 13.87 13.86
CA THR A 80 -1.53 14.78 14.75
C THR A 80 -2.16 14.00 15.89
N LEU A 81 -2.24 14.57 17.09
CA LEU A 81 -2.82 13.90 18.26
C LEU A 81 -4.22 13.33 17.96
N HIS A 82 -5.04 14.07 17.20
CA HIS A 82 -6.37 13.64 16.78
C HIS A 82 -6.36 12.29 16.03
N THR A 83 -5.39 12.06 15.13
CA THR A 83 -5.27 10.77 14.42
C THR A 83 -4.94 9.60 15.35
N ARG A 84 -4.25 9.87 16.47
CA ARG A 84 -3.90 8.86 17.47
C ARG A 84 -5.06 8.53 18.42
N PHE A 85 -5.92 9.51 18.71
CA PHE A 85 -7.08 9.32 19.60
C PHE A 85 -8.33 8.84 18.88
N MET A 86 -8.38 8.88 17.55
CA MET A 86 -9.51 8.39 16.74
C MET A 86 -10.02 6.97 17.09
N PRO A 87 -9.17 5.93 17.34
CA PRO A 87 -9.67 4.61 17.74
C PRO A 87 -10.34 4.61 19.12
N LEU A 88 -9.92 5.47 20.04
CA LEU A 88 -10.54 5.59 21.37
C LEU A 88 -11.91 6.25 21.30
N PHE A 89 -12.05 7.29 20.48
CA PHE A 89 -13.36 7.91 20.22
C PHE A 89 -14.34 6.93 19.55
N LYS A 90 -13.85 6.06 18.64
CA LYS A 90 -14.67 4.99 18.06
C LYS A 90 -15.19 4.03 19.13
N ALA A 91 -14.34 3.61 20.05
CA ALA A 91 -14.75 2.74 21.17
C ALA A 91 -15.74 3.44 22.11
N ALA A 92 -15.48 4.71 22.47
CA ALA A 92 -16.36 5.49 23.33
C ALA A 92 -17.77 5.65 22.73
N ALA A 93 -17.87 5.88 21.42
CA ALA A 93 -19.16 5.96 20.73
C ALA A 93 -19.97 4.65 20.83
N MET A 94 -19.29 3.50 20.70
CA MET A 94 -19.94 2.19 20.89
C MET A 94 -20.42 2.02 22.34
N MET A 95 -19.60 2.40 23.32
CA MET A 95 -19.99 2.34 24.73
C MET A 95 -21.20 3.23 24.99
N ILE A 96 -21.21 4.48 24.49
CA ILE A 96 -22.36 5.39 24.63
C ILE A 96 -23.62 4.74 24.02
N LEU A 97 -23.53 4.14 22.82
CA LEU A 97 -24.67 3.49 22.18
C LEU A 97 -25.20 2.30 23.00
N LEU A 98 -24.31 1.48 23.58
CA LEU A 98 -24.71 0.40 24.47
C LEU A 98 -25.34 0.92 25.77
N PHE A 99 -24.80 2.00 26.34
CA PHE A 99 -25.35 2.64 27.53
C PHE A 99 -26.69 3.32 27.27
N THR A 100 -26.89 3.97 26.12
CA THR A 100 -28.17 4.59 25.79
C THR A 100 -29.24 3.53 25.52
N LEU A 101 -28.94 2.48 24.75
CA LEU A 101 -29.90 1.39 24.52
C LEU A 101 -30.20 0.64 25.82
N GLY A 102 -29.19 0.28 26.61
CA GLY A 102 -29.37 -0.42 27.89
C GLY A 102 -30.02 0.44 28.98
N GLY A 103 -29.76 1.75 28.99
CA GLY A 103 -30.35 2.71 29.91
C GLY A 103 -31.83 2.98 29.62
N VAL A 104 -32.21 3.07 28.34
CA VAL A 104 -33.62 3.23 27.93
C VAL A 104 -34.45 2.00 28.30
N VAL A 105 -33.91 0.79 28.16
CA VAL A 105 -34.61 -0.44 28.59
C VAL A 105 -34.87 -0.45 30.11
N LYS A 106 -33.91 0.05 30.91
CA LYS A 106 -34.08 0.16 32.37
C LYS A 106 -35.07 1.25 32.77
N HIS A 107 -35.09 2.39 32.07
CA HIS A 107 -36.09 3.43 32.32
C HIS A 107 -37.49 3.05 31.83
N ALA A 108 -37.60 2.21 30.79
CA ALA A 108 -38.87 1.65 30.34
C ALA A 108 -39.36 0.48 31.21
N ALA A 109 -38.48 -0.18 31.96
CA ALA A 109 -38.78 -1.29 32.88
C ALA A 109 -38.78 -0.87 34.36
N GLY A 110 -38.71 0.44 34.62
CA GLY A 110 -38.50 1.02 35.95
C GLY A 110 -39.66 1.88 36.45
N ASP A 111 -40.88 1.52 36.10
CA ASP A 111 -42.06 1.88 36.90
C ASP A 111 -43.04 0.69 36.89
N ASP A 112 -43.33 0.20 38.09
CA ASP A 112 -44.12 -0.97 38.46
C ASP A 112 -43.63 -2.39 38.11
N GLY A 113 -43.71 -3.23 39.15
CA GLY A 113 -43.26 -4.61 39.14
C GLY A 113 -43.95 -5.50 38.09
N ALA A 114 -43.26 -6.61 37.80
CA ALA A 114 -43.60 -7.65 36.82
C ALA A 114 -43.17 -7.35 35.38
N SER A 115 -41.91 -7.64 35.07
CA SER A 115 -41.52 -8.00 33.70
C SER A 115 -40.72 -9.30 33.73
N GLY A 116 -41.47 -10.40 33.62
CA GLY A 116 -40.93 -11.74 33.53
C GLY A 116 -40.05 -11.88 32.29
N ILE A 117 -38.74 -12.02 32.52
CA ILE A 117 -37.87 -12.69 31.55
C ILE A 117 -38.32 -14.15 31.56
N VAL A 118 -39.13 -14.54 30.57
CA VAL A 118 -39.54 -15.93 30.36
C VAL A 118 -38.31 -16.69 29.86
N TYR A 119 -37.55 -17.26 30.79
CA TYR A 119 -36.64 -18.35 30.46
C TYR A 119 -37.52 -19.54 30.05
N VAL A 120 -37.65 -19.79 28.75
CA VAL A 120 -38.25 -21.04 28.24
C VAL A 120 -37.24 -22.15 28.50
N HIS A 121 -37.36 -22.79 29.65
CA HIS A 121 -36.73 -24.08 29.88
C HIS A 121 -37.56 -25.13 29.14
N ASP A 122 -37.02 -25.70 28.06
CA ASP A 122 -37.56 -26.94 27.49
C ASP A 122 -37.50 -28.02 28.57
N GLN A 123 -38.62 -28.31 29.20
CA GLN A 123 -38.73 -29.45 30.10
C GLN A 123 -38.78 -30.72 29.24
N PHE A 124 -37.61 -31.33 29.02
CA PHE A 124 -37.52 -32.68 28.49
C PHE A 124 -38.04 -33.68 29.54
N GLU A 125 -39.29 -34.13 29.40
CA GLU A 125 -39.78 -35.31 30.09
C GLU A 125 -39.18 -36.57 29.42
N ASN A 126 -38.43 -37.36 30.19
CA ASN A 126 -37.80 -38.60 29.70
C ASN A 126 -38.85 -39.72 29.56
N ARG A 127 -39.67 -39.68 28.51
CA ARG A 127 -40.70 -40.70 28.23
C ARG A 127 -40.14 -41.83 27.36
N GLN A 128 -39.30 -42.68 27.96
CA GLN A 128 -38.62 -43.80 27.28
C GLN A 128 -39.47 -45.09 27.12
N ALA A 129 -40.77 -45.06 27.41
CA ALA A 129 -41.58 -46.28 27.50
C ALA A 129 -42.29 -46.70 26.20
N ASP A 130 -42.39 -45.85 25.16
CA ASP A 130 -43.12 -46.18 23.93
C ASP A 130 -42.42 -45.64 22.67
N PRO A 131 -42.05 -46.48 21.68
CA PRO A 131 -41.35 -46.05 20.47
C PRO A 131 -42.22 -45.23 19.50
N GLN A 132 -43.54 -45.14 19.72
CA GLN A 132 -44.46 -44.39 18.87
C GLN A 132 -44.44 -42.87 19.12
N VAL A 133 -43.87 -42.40 20.24
CA VAL A 133 -43.83 -40.97 20.60
C VAL A 133 -42.90 -40.15 19.69
N ALA A 134 -41.95 -40.81 19.02
CA ALA A 134 -41.02 -40.15 18.08
C ALA A 134 -41.69 -39.55 16.82
N TYR A 135 -42.95 -39.93 16.54
CA TYR A 135 -43.72 -39.42 15.40
C TYR A 135 -44.74 -38.36 15.78
N GLU A 136 -44.88 -38.00 17.05
CA GLU A 136 -45.64 -36.82 17.43
C GLU A 136 -44.86 -35.59 16.99
N GLY A 137 -45.40 -34.89 15.98
CA GLY A 137 -44.82 -33.65 15.50
C GLY A 137 -44.82 -32.62 16.62
N ASP A 138 -43.63 -32.13 16.96
CA ASP A 138 -43.41 -31.07 17.93
C ASP A 138 -44.20 -29.82 17.48
N SER A 139 -45.40 -29.64 18.04
CA SER A 139 -46.28 -28.56 17.65
C SER A 139 -45.73 -27.28 18.26
N VAL A 140 -44.78 -26.66 17.56
CA VAL A 140 -44.31 -25.31 17.83
C VAL A 140 -45.54 -24.42 17.90
N ARG A 141 -45.95 -24.01 19.10
CA ARG A 141 -47.03 -23.04 19.31
C ARG A 141 -46.54 -21.66 18.86
N THR A 142 -46.41 -21.48 17.55
CA THR A 142 -46.26 -20.16 16.94
C THR A 142 -47.60 -19.46 17.02
N LEU A 143 -47.73 -18.54 17.97
CA LEU A 143 -48.84 -17.59 18.01
C LEU A 143 -48.65 -16.57 16.87
N MET A 144 -48.97 -16.96 15.64
CA MET A 144 -49.16 -16.01 14.55
C MET A 144 -50.47 -15.25 14.80
N LYS A 145 -50.35 -14.00 15.25
CA LYS A 145 -51.46 -13.06 15.35
C LYS A 145 -51.82 -12.59 13.93
N GLU A 146 -52.76 -13.27 13.30
CA GLU A 146 -53.34 -12.83 12.04
C GLU A 146 -54.39 -11.74 12.30
N THR A 147 -54.07 -10.50 11.94
CA THR A 147 -54.99 -9.38 11.89
C THR A 147 -55.46 -9.19 10.45
N SER A 148 -56.74 -9.40 10.15
CA SER A 148 -57.49 -8.58 9.18
C SER A 148 -59.00 -8.92 9.14
N PRO A 149 -59.86 -7.96 8.74
CA PRO A 149 -61.24 -7.85 9.20
C PRO A 149 -62.28 -8.47 8.26
N LYS A 150 -63.40 -8.91 8.84
CA LYS A 150 -64.55 -9.51 8.15
C LYS A 150 -65.48 -8.41 7.62
N PRO A 151 -65.87 -8.39 6.33
CA PRO A 151 -66.89 -7.48 5.84
C PRO A 151 -68.29 -7.97 6.20
N ARG A 152 -69.12 -7.01 6.61
CA ARG A 152 -70.54 -7.11 6.93
C ARG A 152 -71.34 -7.11 5.63
N LEU A 153 -72.21 -8.09 5.43
CA LEU A 153 -73.34 -7.97 4.51
C LEU A 153 -74.60 -8.51 5.19
N GLU A 154 -75.66 -7.73 5.02
CA GLU A 154 -76.94 -7.77 5.70
C GLU A 154 -77.89 -8.86 5.20
N GLU A 155 -78.75 -9.29 6.12
CA GLU A 155 -80.22 -9.41 5.97
C GLU A 155 -80.78 -10.08 4.71
N ASN A 156 -81.40 -11.26 4.85
CA ASN A 156 -82.86 -11.36 4.76
C ASN A 156 -83.47 -12.70 5.15
N ASN A 157 -84.74 -12.56 5.50
CA ASN A 157 -85.72 -13.43 6.11
C ASN A 157 -86.22 -14.58 5.21
N ASN A 158 -86.82 -15.59 5.88
CA ASN A 158 -87.98 -16.39 5.48
C ASN A 158 -87.75 -17.75 4.78
N ARG A 159 -87.84 -18.84 5.55
CA ARG A 159 -88.80 -19.95 5.30
C ARG A 159 -88.93 -20.88 6.50
#